data_AF-A0AAQ4FN70-F1
#
_entry.id   AF-A0AAQ4FN70-F1
#
_cell.length_a   1.000
_cell.length_b   1.000
_cell.length_c   1.000
_cell.angle_alpha   90.00
_cell.angle_beta   90.00
_cell.angle_gamma   90.00
#
_symmetry.space_group_name_H-M   'P 1'
#
loop_
_entity.id
_entity.type
_entity.pdbx_description
1 polymer ?
#
loop_
_entity_poly.entity_id
_entity_poly.type
_entity_poly.pdbx_seq_one_letter_code
_entity_poly.pdbx_strand_id
1 'polypeptide(L)'
;MSLSSDPIWFFGSAWSSPAWMKTSNKLEGSGVLKGEPGGPYYKSWAKYYVRFVQEYERHGVPIWALTTQNEPTTGFIPGFPIQTLGFTPATQRDFVKLDLGPALAEAGYGPNKLQIMVLDDNRIVLPHWADVLRFVMSQSSVSITAQVLGDHEASKYVHGVALHWYLDSFVGPWVVDKVHERYPDKFLLGTEACAGNSFMDKDRVILGSWERAERYASDILEDLNHWVSGWTDWNLALSTEGGPNWAKNFVDSPIIVNASAQEFYKQPTYYALGHIRYARHIHQDLKPESFVLAIAEKISLLYMLNESDYNNTSSFLPQ
;
A
#
# COMPACT_ATOMS: atom_id res chain seq x y z
N MET A 1 22.55 4.06 -19.00
CA MET A 1 21.58 5.13 -18.74
C MET A 1 21.05 4.91 -17.34
N SER A 2 21.32 5.80 -16.38
CA SER A 2 20.59 5.76 -15.10
C SER A 2 19.23 6.44 -15.36
N LEU A 3 18.14 5.71 -15.15
CA LEU A 3 16.77 6.21 -15.38
C LEU A 3 16.34 7.26 -14.33
N SER A 4 17.08 7.40 -13.23
CA SER A 4 16.87 8.37 -12.15
C SER A 4 18.23 8.79 -11.56
N SER A 5 18.29 10.01 -11.00
CA SER A 5 19.41 10.48 -10.17
C SER A 5 19.36 9.93 -8.75
N ASP A 6 18.17 9.52 -8.29
CA ASP A 6 17.91 8.96 -6.96
C ASP A 6 17.75 7.44 -7.04
N PRO A 7 18.09 6.69 -5.96
CA PRO A 7 17.79 5.26 -5.87
C PRO A 7 16.31 4.97 -6.10
N ILE A 8 16.01 3.93 -6.88
CA ILE A 8 14.65 3.43 -7.09
C ILE A 8 14.45 2.21 -6.19
N TRP A 9 13.41 2.25 -5.36
CA TRP A 9 13.04 1.16 -4.46
C TRP A 9 11.93 0.34 -5.09
N PHE A 10 12.13 -0.99 -5.21
CA PHE A 10 11.13 -1.91 -5.72
C PHE A 10 10.47 -2.65 -4.58
N PHE A 11 9.14 -2.68 -4.54
CA PHE A 11 8.42 -3.62 -3.68
C PHE A 11 7.52 -4.53 -4.51
N GLY A 12 7.24 -5.72 -3.98
CA GLY A 12 6.38 -6.70 -4.64
C GLY A 12 5.15 -7.05 -3.78
N SER A 13 4.01 -7.20 -4.43
CA SER A 13 2.77 -7.71 -3.84
C SER A 13 2.20 -8.82 -4.72
N ALA A 14 1.65 -9.87 -4.11
CA ALA A 14 1.04 -10.97 -4.84
C ALA A 14 -0.49 -10.93 -4.73
N TRP A 15 -1.18 -11.00 -5.87
CA TRP A 15 -2.65 -11.05 -5.90
C TRP A 15 -3.17 -12.44 -5.59
N SER A 16 -2.50 -13.50 -6.04
CA SER A 16 -2.97 -14.86 -5.80
C SER A 16 -1.83 -15.86 -5.82
N SER A 17 -1.93 -16.89 -4.98
CA SER A 17 -1.13 -18.10 -5.12
C SER A 17 -1.58 -18.93 -6.33
N PRO A 18 -0.75 -19.84 -6.84
CA PRO A 18 -1.19 -20.84 -7.81
C PRO A 18 -2.50 -21.52 -7.41
N ALA A 19 -3.41 -21.68 -8.36
CA ALA A 19 -4.77 -22.15 -8.11
C ALA A 19 -4.81 -23.46 -7.29
N TRP A 20 -3.90 -24.41 -7.57
CA TRP A 20 -3.84 -25.70 -6.86
C TRP A 20 -3.54 -25.59 -5.36
N MET A 21 -3.02 -24.45 -4.89
CA MET A 21 -2.77 -24.17 -3.48
C MET A 21 -4.02 -23.63 -2.76
N LYS A 22 -5.02 -23.16 -3.50
CA LYS A 22 -6.23 -22.52 -2.95
C LYS A 22 -7.35 -23.51 -2.70
N THR A 23 -8.15 -23.29 -1.67
CA THR A 23 -9.36 -24.08 -1.37
C THR A 23 -10.35 -24.09 -2.53
N SER A 24 -10.41 -23.02 -3.32
CA SER A 24 -11.29 -22.90 -4.50
C SER A 24 -10.76 -23.55 -5.77
N ASN A 25 -9.46 -23.89 -5.84
CA ASN A 25 -8.76 -24.26 -7.08
C ASN A 25 -8.93 -23.24 -8.24
N LYS A 26 -9.13 -21.95 -7.92
CA LYS A 26 -9.28 -20.84 -8.89
C LYS A 26 -8.45 -19.64 -8.47
N LEU A 27 -8.06 -18.79 -9.43
CA LEU A 27 -7.30 -17.57 -9.14
C LEU A 27 -8.22 -16.45 -8.63
N GLU A 28 -9.41 -16.35 -9.20
CA GLU A 28 -10.49 -15.45 -8.84
C GLU A 28 -11.50 -16.08 -7.86
N GLY A 29 -12.35 -15.23 -7.29
CA GLY A 29 -13.34 -15.60 -6.28
C GLY A 29 -12.76 -16.01 -4.93
N SER A 30 -13.65 -16.16 -3.95
CA SER A 30 -13.25 -16.46 -2.58
C SER A 30 -12.45 -17.76 -2.48
N GLY A 31 -11.33 -17.70 -1.76
CA GLY A 31 -10.44 -18.83 -1.54
C GLY A 31 -9.22 -18.44 -0.72
N VAL A 32 -8.84 -19.31 0.20
CA VAL A 32 -7.65 -19.21 1.07
C VAL A 32 -6.66 -20.31 0.70
N LEU A 33 -5.44 -20.26 1.23
CA LEU A 33 -4.50 -21.38 1.10
C LEU A 33 -5.05 -22.64 1.79
N LYS A 34 -4.80 -23.81 1.20
CA LYS A 34 -5.18 -25.10 1.80
C LYS A 34 -4.38 -25.37 3.08
N GLY A 35 -5.06 -25.93 4.08
CA GLY A 35 -4.45 -26.28 5.36
C GLY A 35 -4.18 -25.04 6.22
N GLU A 36 -3.17 -25.14 7.08
CA GLU A 36 -2.86 -24.12 8.09
C GLU A 36 -1.42 -23.62 7.94
N PRO A 37 -1.11 -22.41 8.45
CA PRO A 37 0.26 -21.91 8.60
C PRO A 37 1.21 -22.94 9.23
N GLY A 38 2.45 -23.01 8.74
CA GLY A 38 3.42 -24.07 9.05
C GLY A 38 3.23 -25.37 8.24
N GLY A 39 2.10 -25.51 7.54
CA GLY A 39 1.78 -26.62 6.67
C GLY A 39 2.46 -26.56 5.29
N PRO A 40 2.32 -27.62 4.46
CA PRO A 40 3.05 -27.73 3.20
C PRO A 40 2.68 -26.64 2.17
N TYR A 41 1.42 -26.19 2.14
CA TYR A 41 0.98 -25.14 1.21
C TYR A 41 1.53 -23.77 1.60
N TYR A 42 1.48 -23.40 2.89
CA TYR A 42 2.03 -22.13 3.38
C TYR A 42 3.56 -22.09 3.23
N LYS A 43 4.27 -23.18 3.53
CA LYS A 43 5.72 -23.31 3.26
C LYS A 43 6.05 -23.21 1.78
N SER A 44 5.24 -23.79 0.91
CA SER A 44 5.42 -23.67 -0.54
C SER A 44 5.19 -22.23 -1.01
N TRP A 45 4.24 -21.53 -0.38
CA TRP A 45 3.97 -20.13 -0.69
C TRP A 45 5.10 -19.21 -0.25
N ALA A 46 5.65 -19.42 0.95
CA ALA A 46 6.86 -18.72 1.39
C ALA A 46 8.06 -18.94 0.46
N LYS A 47 8.25 -20.18 -0.03
CA LYS A 47 9.29 -20.49 -1.03
C LYS A 47 9.07 -19.79 -2.38
N TYR A 48 7.81 -19.56 -2.76
CA TYR A 48 7.48 -18.78 -3.96
C TYR A 48 7.97 -17.34 -3.82
N TYR A 49 7.72 -16.69 -2.68
CA TYR A 49 8.26 -15.34 -2.40
C TYR A 49 9.80 -15.31 -2.43
N VAL A 50 10.47 -16.28 -1.79
CA VAL A 50 11.94 -16.38 -1.83
C VAL A 50 12.45 -16.49 -3.27
N ARG A 51 11.84 -17.36 -4.07
CA ARG A 51 12.17 -17.53 -5.51
C ARG A 51 11.97 -16.24 -6.28
N PHE A 52 10.86 -15.54 -6.06
CA PHE A 52 10.58 -14.25 -6.70
C PHE A 52 11.70 -13.23 -6.44
N VAL A 53 12.08 -13.04 -5.17
CA VAL A 53 13.14 -12.10 -4.80
C VAL A 53 14.49 -12.50 -5.42
N GLN A 54 14.86 -13.79 -5.34
CA GLN A 54 16.12 -14.30 -5.91
C GLN A 54 16.21 -14.12 -7.42
N GLU A 55 15.13 -14.40 -8.16
CA GLU A 55 15.16 -14.25 -9.62
C GLU A 55 15.20 -12.78 -10.03
N TYR A 56 14.47 -11.89 -9.37
CA TYR A 56 14.54 -10.45 -9.67
C TYR A 56 15.93 -9.87 -9.35
N GLU A 57 16.54 -10.24 -8.22
CA GLU A 57 17.91 -9.85 -7.90
C GLU A 57 18.92 -10.36 -8.94
N ARG A 58 18.76 -11.60 -9.43
CA ARG A 58 19.62 -12.17 -10.50
C ARG A 58 19.54 -11.38 -11.80
N HIS A 59 18.42 -10.70 -12.03
CA HIS A 59 18.21 -9.82 -13.18
C HIS A 59 18.54 -8.35 -12.91
N GLY A 60 19.18 -8.04 -11.77
CA GLY A 60 19.61 -6.69 -11.43
C GLY A 60 18.50 -5.78 -10.88
N VAL A 61 17.39 -6.35 -10.43
CA VAL A 61 16.26 -5.63 -9.81
C VAL A 61 16.18 -6.02 -8.33
N PRO A 62 16.89 -5.30 -7.44
CA PRO A 62 16.83 -5.61 -6.01
C PRO A 62 15.47 -5.25 -5.43
N ILE A 63 14.84 -6.21 -4.75
CA ILE A 63 13.55 -6.01 -4.08
C ILE A 63 13.81 -5.48 -2.67
N TRP A 64 13.33 -4.27 -2.41
CA TRP A 64 13.43 -3.59 -1.11
C TRP A 64 12.40 -4.12 -0.11
N ALA A 65 11.16 -4.34 -0.57
CA ALA A 65 10.08 -4.77 0.31
C ALA A 65 9.13 -5.76 -0.36
N LEU A 66 8.42 -6.52 0.45
CA LEU A 66 7.28 -7.34 0.02
C LEU A 66 6.08 -7.02 0.88
N THR A 67 4.89 -7.00 0.29
CA THR A 67 3.66 -7.13 1.07
C THR A 67 3.32 -8.61 1.20
N THR A 68 2.61 -8.98 2.28
CA THR A 68 2.26 -10.39 2.50
C THR A 68 1.21 -10.94 1.54
N GLN A 69 0.35 -10.06 1.01
CA GLN A 69 -0.76 -10.38 0.10
C GLN A 69 -1.41 -9.06 -0.34
N ASN A 70 -1.71 -8.88 -1.63
CA ASN A 70 -2.55 -7.78 -2.12
C ASN A 70 -4.00 -7.98 -1.68
N GLU A 71 -4.60 -6.97 -1.05
CA GLU A 71 -6.00 -6.92 -0.64
C GLU A 71 -6.53 -8.24 -0.06
N PRO A 72 -5.93 -8.75 1.04
CA PRO A 72 -6.26 -10.04 1.63
C PRO A 72 -7.74 -10.19 2.00
N THR A 73 -8.49 -9.09 2.17
CA THR A 73 -9.94 -9.13 2.44
C THR A 73 -10.75 -9.60 1.24
N THR A 74 -10.29 -9.33 0.02
CA THR A 74 -11.02 -9.65 -1.22
C THR A 74 -11.18 -11.15 -1.43
N GLY A 75 -10.28 -11.96 -0.86
CA GLY A 75 -10.34 -13.42 -0.92
C GLY A 75 -11.48 -14.03 -0.10
N PHE A 76 -12.22 -13.21 0.66
CA PHE A 76 -13.44 -13.60 1.36
C PHE A 76 -14.71 -13.13 0.64
N ILE A 77 -14.59 -12.43 -0.49
CA ILE A 77 -15.73 -11.96 -1.29
C ILE A 77 -16.14 -13.06 -2.28
N PRO A 78 -17.35 -13.62 -2.18
CA PRO A 78 -17.84 -14.59 -3.16
C PRO A 78 -17.91 -13.96 -4.54
N GLY A 79 -17.32 -14.64 -5.54
CA GLY A 79 -17.35 -14.17 -6.92
C GLY A 79 -16.51 -12.93 -7.21
N PHE A 80 -15.54 -12.57 -6.35
CA PHE A 80 -14.59 -11.49 -6.64
C PHE A 80 -13.97 -11.69 -8.04
N PRO A 81 -14.01 -10.68 -8.92
CA PRO A 81 -13.86 -10.88 -10.36
C PRO A 81 -12.42 -11.03 -10.84
N ILE A 82 -11.44 -10.66 -10.00
CA ILE A 82 -10.02 -10.70 -10.32
C ILE A 82 -9.25 -11.63 -9.38
N GLN A 83 -7.96 -11.83 -9.69
CA GLN A 83 -7.05 -12.62 -8.88
C GLN A 83 -7.08 -12.13 -7.42
N THR A 84 -7.27 -13.06 -6.50
CA THR A 84 -7.29 -12.77 -5.06
C THR A 84 -6.82 -13.98 -4.25
N LEU A 85 -6.38 -13.76 -3.01
CA LEU A 85 -6.11 -14.80 -2.03
C LEU A 85 -6.44 -14.27 -0.63
N GLY A 86 -7.30 -15.00 0.08
CA GLY A 86 -7.79 -14.57 1.38
C GLY A 86 -6.80 -14.85 2.51
N PHE A 87 -6.56 -13.84 3.34
CA PHE A 87 -5.96 -14.01 4.67
C PHE A 87 -6.80 -13.25 5.69
N THR A 88 -7.20 -13.92 6.77
CA THR A 88 -7.63 -13.20 7.98
C THR A 88 -6.39 -12.59 8.66
N PRO A 89 -6.55 -11.59 9.53
CA PRO A 89 -5.42 -11.05 10.28
C PRO A 89 -4.63 -12.13 11.05
N ALA A 90 -5.32 -13.13 11.62
CA ALA A 90 -4.69 -14.24 12.34
C ALA A 90 -3.89 -15.16 11.41
N THR A 91 -4.44 -15.52 10.25
CA THR A 91 -3.72 -16.36 9.27
C THR A 91 -2.54 -15.61 8.63
N GLN A 92 -2.65 -14.28 8.41
CA GLN A 92 -1.55 -13.44 7.93
C GLN A 92 -0.42 -13.39 8.97
N ARG A 93 -0.75 -13.19 10.26
CA ARG A 93 0.21 -13.24 11.37
C ARG A 93 0.99 -14.55 11.37
N ASP A 94 0.26 -15.67 11.35
CA ASP A 94 0.86 -16.99 11.49
C ASP A 94 1.67 -17.38 10.24
N PHE A 95 1.24 -16.97 9.04
CA PHE A 95 2.03 -17.13 7.81
C PHE A 95 3.37 -16.38 7.90
N VAL A 96 3.37 -15.12 8.36
CA VAL A 96 4.62 -14.35 8.54
C VAL A 96 5.53 -15.02 9.56
N LYS A 97 4.98 -15.43 10.70
CA LYS A 97 5.72 -16.03 11.80
C LYS A 97 6.32 -17.39 11.44
N LEU A 98 5.51 -18.28 10.88
CA LEU A 98 5.83 -19.70 10.77
C LEU A 98 6.45 -20.07 9.42
N ASP A 99 6.22 -19.26 8.38
CA ASP A 99 6.59 -19.61 7.01
C ASP A 99 7.40 -18.50 6.31
N LEU A 100 6.81 -17.34 6.06
CA LEU A 100 7.42 -16.30 5.21
C LEU A 100 8.68 -15.70 5.82
N GLY A 101 8.61 -15.23 7.08
CA GLY A 101 9.73 -14.62 7.79
C GLY A 101 10.93 -15.57 7.91
N PRO A 102 10.76 -16.79 8.45
CA PRO A 102 11.83 -17.78 8.50
C PRO A 102 12.41 -18.14 7.13
N ALA A 103 11.56 -18.35 6.10
CA ALA A 103 12.05 -18.71 4.77
C ALA A 103 12.90 -17.61 4.13
N LEU A 104 12.51 -16.33 4.30
CA LEU A 104 13.31 -15.19 3.85
C LEU A 104 14.63 -15.09 4.61
N ALA A 105 14.60 -15.22 5.94
CA ALA A 105 15.81 -15.18 6.77
C ALA A 105 16.80 -16.31 6.42
N GLU A 106 16.32 -17.55 6.26
CA GLU A 106 17.12 -18.69 5.82
C GLU A 106 17.74 -18.50 4.44
N ALA A 107 17.03 -17.79 3.54
CA ALA A 107 17.51 -17.44 2.21
C ALA A 107 18.44 -16.22 2.17
N GLY A 108 18.78 -15.63 3.33
CA GLY A 108 19.67 -14.48 3.44
C GLY A 108 19.01 -13.11 3.29
N TYR A 109 17.68 -13.04 3.32
CA TYR A 109 16.88 -11.81 3.29
C TYR A 109 16.41 -11.42 4.69
N GLY A 110 17.38 -11.14 5.57
CA GLY A 110 17.09 -10.62 6.90
C GLY A 110 16.52 -9.19 6.88
N PRO A 111 16.15 -8.64 8.05
CA PRO A 111 15.46 -7.35 8.19
C PRO A 111 16.24 -6.15 7.63
N ASN A 112 17.57 -6.26 7.49
CA ASN A 112 18.41 -5.20 6.91
C ASN A 112 18.44 -5.22 5.37
N LYS A 113 17.95 -6.29 4.73
CA LYS A 113 18.00 -6.47 3.27
C LYS A 113 16.62 -6.35 2.63
N LEU A 114 15.59 -6.88 3.29
CA LEU A 114 14.23 -6.90 2.75
C LEU A 114 13.21 -6.60 3.84
N GLN A 115 12.34 -5.63 3.58
CA GLN A 115 11.25 -5.25 4.47
C GLN A 115 10.00 -6.11 4.19
N ILE A 116 9.19 -6.38 5.22
CA ILE A 116 7.89 -7.04 5.06
C ILE A 116 6.81 -6.09 5.55
N MET A 117 5.85 -5.84 4.68
CA MET A 117 4.66 -5.03 4.91
C MET A 117 3.43 -5.92 5.04
N VAL A 118 2.62 -5.68 6.06
CA VAL A 118 1.36 -6.39 6.31
C VAL A 118 0.18 -5.51 5.88
N LEU A 119 -1.03 -6.08 5.95
CA LEU A 119 -2.27 -5.47 5.43
C LEU A 119 -2.31 -5.40 3.89
N ASP A 120 -1.79 -4.32 3.28
CA ASP A 120 -1.87 -4.05 1.83
C ASP A 120 -3.32 -4.05 1.32
N ASP A 121 -4.16 -3.28 2.02
CA ASP A 121 -5.60 -3.16 1.80
C ASP A 121 -6.08 -1.80 2.34
N ASN A 122 -7.38 -1.54 2.20
CA ASN A 122 -8.04 -0.31 2.61
C ASN A 122 -7.95 -0.07 4.13
N ARG A 123 -7.77 1.20 4.53
CA ARG A 123 -7.62 1.58 5.95
C ARG A 123 -8.85 1.30 6.82
N ILE A 124 -10.00 0.95 6.25
CA ILE A 124 -11.24 0.61 6.97
C ILE A 124 -11.12 -0.60 7.89
N VAL A 125 -10.20 -1.53 7.60
CA VAL A 125 -9.97 -2.68 8.49
C VAL A 125 -9.01 -2.37 9.64
N LEU A 126 -8.50 -1.13 9.69
CA LEU A 126 -7.73 -0.62 10.81
C LEU A 126 -8.64 -0.03 11.91
N PRO A 127 -8.17 -0.02 13.17
CA PRO A 127 -6.91 -0.58 13.64
C PRO A 127 -7.00 -2.09 13.93
N HIS A 128 -8.15 -2.74 13.72
CA HIS A 128 -8.37 -4.14 14.10
C HIS A 128 -7.36 -5.10 13.45
N TRP A 129 -7.03 -4.92 12.17
CA TRP A 129 -6.06 -5.75 11.47
C TRP A 129 -4.67 -5.68 12.14
N ALA A 130 -4.20 -4.47 12.42
CA ALA A 130 -2.96 -4.22 13.14
C ALA A 130 -3.03 -4.77 14.58
N ASP A 131 -4.18 -4.66 15.24
CA ASP A 131 -4.41 -5.19 16.58
C ASP A 131 -4.44 -6.70 16.64
N VAL A 132 -4.93 -7.43 15.63
CA VAL A 132 -4.90 -8.91 15.65
C VAL A 132 -3.51 -9.44 15.30
N LEU A 133 -2.79 -8.73 14.44
CA LEU A 133 -1.35 -8.92 14.33
C LEU A 133 -0.70 -8.76 15.74
N ARG A 134 -1.18 -7.82 16.58
CA ARG A 134 -0.84 -7.66 18.01
C ARG A 134 -1.64 -8.44 19.05
N PHE A 135 -2.72 -9.18 18.80
CA PHE A 135 -3.44 -9.84 19.92
C PHE A 135 -2.59 -10.95 20.58
N VAL A 136 -1.38 -11.09 20.04
CA VAL A 136 -0.28 -11.88 20.48
C VAL A 136 1.02 -11.04 20.79
N MET A 137 1.07 -9.73 20.49
CA MET A 137 2.23 -8.83 20.65
C MET A 137 2.16 -7.84 21.83
N SER A 138 1.27 -8.00 22.83
CA SER A 138 1.36 -7.21 24.08
C SER A 138 0.69 -7.92 25.27
N GLN A 139 1.48 -8.58 26.11
CA GLN A 139 1.07 -8.79 27.50
C GLN A 139 1.32 -7.50 28.27
N SER A 140 0.24 -6.78 28.59
CA SER A 140 0.09 -6.03 29.83
C SER A 140 -1.38 -5.65 30.01
N SER A 141 -2.04 -6.41 30.88
CA SER A 141 -3.28 -6.06 31.59
C SER A 141 -4.58 -6.03 30.76
N VAL A 142 -5.27 -7.17 30.66
CA VAL A 142 -6.66 -7.37 31.12
C VAL A 142 -6.94 -8.89 31.15
N SER A 143 -7.22 -9.41 32.34
CA SER A 143 -7.78 -10.74 32.64
C SER A 143 -9.15 -10.86 31.93
N ILE A 144 -9.58 -11.97 31.31
CA ILE A 144 -9.97 -13.21 31.99
C ILE A 144 -9.82 -14.44 31.07
N THR A 145 -9.14 -15.47 31.61
CA THR A 145 -9.26 -16.92 31.34
C THR A 145 -8.84 -17.51 29.97
N ALA A 146 -7.61 -18.04 30.00
CA ALA A 146 -7.12 -19.27 29.35
C ALA A 146 -6.51 -19.21 27.93
N GLN A 147 -5.16 -19.33 27.92
CA GLN A 147 -4.26 -19.87 26.86
C GLN A 147 -4.06 -18.96 25.63
N VAL A 148 -2.87 -18.53 25.21
CA VAL A 148 -1.49 -19.03 25.30
C VAL A 148 -0.51 -17.83 25.18
N LEU A 149 0.64 -17.94 25.85
CA LEU A 149 1.92 -17.20 25.74
C LEU A 149 2.03 -16.15 24.61
N GLY A 150 2.39 -14.91 24.97
CA GLY A 150 2.69 -13.81 24.05
C GLY A 150 3.89 -14.11 23.13
N ASP A 151 3.82 -13.61 21.91
CA ASP A 151 4.65 -14.04 20.77
C ASP A 151 5.31 -12.80 20.13
N HIS A 152 6.56 -12.56 20.50
CA HIS A 152 7.42 -11.58 19.85
C HIS A 152 7.91 -12.03 18.46
N GLU A 153 7.58 -13.26 18.03
CA GLU A 153 8.20 -13.92 16.87
C GLU A 153 7.68 -13.47 15.51
N ALA A 154 6.44 -12.98 15.41
CA ALA A 154 5.92 -12.43 14.15
C ALA A 154 6.42 -10.99 13.93
N SER A 155 6.39 -10.17 14.99
CA SER A 155 6.72 -8.74 14.93
C SER A 155 8.15 -8.47 14.49
N LYS A 156 9.09 -9.37 14.82
CA LYS A 156 10.50 -9.23 14.39
C LYS A 156 10.70 -9.30 12.88
N TYR A 157 9.74 -9.86 12.14
CA TYR A 157 9.78 -9.93 10.69
C TYR A 157 8.97 -8.81 10.02
N VAL A 158 8.04 -8.17 10.72
CA VAL A 158 7.18 -7.11 10.18
C VAL A 158 7.83 -5.74 10.39
N HIS A 159 7.91 -4.96 9.31
CA HIS A 159 8.59 -3.68 9.28
C HIS A 159 7.63 -2.50 9.06
N GLY A 160 6.52 -2.73 8.36
CA GLY A 160 5.54 -1.69 8.10
C GLY A 160 4.14 -2.21 7.80
N VAL A 161 3.20 -1.27 7.68
CA VAL A 161 1.80 -1.52 7.30
C VAL A 161 1.54 -0.80 5.97
N ALA A 162 1.02 -1.55 5.01
CA ALA A 162 0.68 -1.07 3.67
C ALA A 162 -0.82 -0.72 3.60
N LEU A 163 -1.15 0.41 2.96
CA LEU A 163 -2.48 1.03 2.93
C LEU A 163 -2.94 1.34 1.51
N HIS A 164 -4.23 1.10 1.24
CA HIS A 164 -4.91 1.49 -0.01
C HIS A 164 -5.96 2.57 0.26
N TRP A 165 -6.23 3.41 -0.75
CA TRP A 165 -7.06 4.63 -0.63
C TRP A 165 -8.57 4.46 -0.91
N TYR A 166 -9.02 3.30 -1.41
CA TYR A 166 -10.28 3.20 -2.16
C TYR A 166 -11.55 3.40 -1.32
N LEU A 167 -11.44 3.25 0.00
CA LEU A 167 -12.54 3.37 0.95
C LEU A 167 -12.37 4.52 1.96
N ASP A 168 -11.50 5.48 1.64
CA ASP A 168 -11.14 6.56 2.56
C ASP A 168 -12.29 7.53 2.84
N SER A 169 -13.30 7.58 1.98
CA SER A 169 -14.54 8.31 2.24
C SER A 169 -15.38 7.72 3.38
N PHE A 170 -15.14 6.46 3.78
CA PHE A 170 -15.87 5.79 4.86
C PHE A 170 -15.18 5.93 6.22
N VAL A 171 -13.88 6.21 6.23
CA VAL A 171 -13.07 6.27 7.44
C VAL A 171 -11.98 7.33 7.30
N GLY A 172 -11.94 8.28 8.24
CA GLY A 172 -10.91 9.32 8.25
C GLY A 172 -9.53 8.78 8.65
N PRO A 173 -8.48 9.60 8.49
CA PRO A 173 -7.08 9.18 8.69
C PRO A 173 -6.71 8.92 10.16
N TRP A 174 -7.58 9.28 11.12
CA TRP A 174 -7.37 9.00 12.55
C TRP A 174 -7.12 7.51 12.86
N VAL A 175 -7.58 6.57 12.02
CA VAL A 175 -7.25 5.14 12.18
C VAL A 175 -5.78 4.87 11.94
N VAL A 176 -5.14 5.63 11.04
CA VAL A 176 -3.71 5.58 10.74
C VAL A 176 -2.92 6.13 11.92
N ASP A 177 -3.35 7.26 12.50
CA ASP A 177 -2.78 7.79 13.76
C ASP A 177 -2.82 6.74 14.88
N LYS A 178 -3.95 6.03 15.02
CA LYS A 178 -4.07 4.97 16.02
C LYS A 178 -3.12 3.81 15.77
N VAL A 179 -2.81 3.47 14.52
CA VAL A 179 -1.78 2.48 14.22
C VAL A 179 -0.40 3.01 14.61
N HIS A 180 -0.05 4.24 14.24
CA HIS A 180 1.24 4.82 14.60
C HIS A 180 1.43 4.93 16.13
N GLU A 181 0.45 5.47 16.85
CA GLU A 181 0.45 5.55 18.32
C GLU A 181 0.74 4.19 18.99
N ARG A 182 0.24 3.11 18.37
CA ARG A 182 0.35 1.73 18.88
C ARG A 182 1.64 1.02 18.46
N TYR A 183 2.18 1.37 17.29
CA TYR A 183 3.34 0.72 16.68
C TYR A 183 4.30 1.76 16.07
N PRO A 184 4.88 2.64 16.90
CA PRO A 184 5.70 3.74 16.40
C PRO A 184 7.00 3.28 15.73
N ASP A 185 7.40 2.02 15.94
CA ASP A 185 8.56 1.39 15.29
C ASP A 185 8.24 0.83 13.88
N LYS A 186 6.97 0.82 13.46
CA LYS A 186 6.54 0.32 12.16
C LYS A 186 6.22 1.48 11.24
N PHE A 187 6.82 1.51 10.05
CA PHE A 187 6.50 2.54 9.07
C PHE A 187 5.14 2.27 8.43
N LEU A 188 4.48 3.32 7.95
CA LEU A 188 3.22 3.24 7.21
C LEU A 188 3.50 3.68 5.77
N LEU A 189 2.93 2.98 4.79
CA LEU A 189 3.14 3.29 3.37
C LEU A 189 1.82 3.16 2.61
N GLY A 190 1.45 4.21 1.87
CA GLY A 190 0.42 4.12 0.83
C GLY A 190 0.98 3.33 -0.35
N THR A 191 0.53 2.09 -0.52
CA THR A 191 1.06 1.15 -1.51
C THR A 191 0.25 1.11 -2.80
N GLU A 192 -0.99 1.59 -2.76
CA GLU A 192 -1.85 1.60 -3.94
C GLU A 192 -2.95 2.67 -3.86
N ALA A 193 -3.09 3.41 -4.95
CA ALA A 193 -4.17 4.33 -5.19
C ALA A 193 -4.39 4.54 -6.70
N CYS A 194 -5.65 4.70 -7.13
CA CYS A 194 -5.96 5.10 -8.51
C CYS A 194 -7.35 5.73 -8.65
N ALA A 195 -7.49 6.70 -9.57
CA ALA A 195 -8.78 7.31 -9.90
C ALA A 195 -9.54 6.46 -10.94
N GLY A 196 -10.83 6.72 -11.13
CA GLY A 196 -11.65 5.92 -12.06
C GLY A 196 -12.09 4.57 -11.50
N ASN A 197 -11.79 4.29 -10.22
CA ASN A 197 -12.14 3.05 -9.52
C ASN A 197 -13.62 2.99 -9.10
N SER A 198 -14.32 4.13 -9.01
CA SER A 198 -15.68 4.16 -8.48
C SER A 198 -16.65 3.54 -9.48
N PHE A 199 -17.59 2.73 -9.00
CA PHE A 199 -18.67 2.21 -9.85
C PHE A 199 -19.60 3.32 -10.37
N MET A 200 -19.55 4.51 -9.75
CA MET A 200 -20.33 5.68 -10.16
C MET A 200 -19.64 6.53 -11.25
N ASP A 201 -18.35 6.27 -11.53
CA ASP A 201 -17.62 6.99 -12.57
C ASP A 201 -18.20 6.61 -13.95
N LYS A 202 -18.72 7.61 -14.67
CA LYS A 202 -19.24 7.44 -16.03
C LYS A 202 -18.13 7.04 -17.01
N ASP A 203 -16.98 7.71 -16.87
CA ASP A 203 -15.79 7.50 -17.68
C ASP A 203 -14.62 7.07 -16.80
N ARG A 204 -13.93 6.01 -17.21
CA ARG A 204 -12.77 5.46 -16.49
C ARG A 204 -11.57 6.37 -16.62
N VAL A 205 -11.28 6.82 -17.83
CA VAL A 205 -10.25 7.82 -18.13
C VAL A 205 -10.94 9.15 -18.42
N ILE A 206 -10.54 10.21 -17.72
CA ILE A 206 -11.02 11.58 -17.98
C ILE A 206 -9.78 12.44 -18.27
N LEU A 207 -9.53 12.69 -19.55
CA LEU A 207 -8.38 13.47 -19.98
C LEU A 207 -8.47 14.91 -19.45
N GLY A 208 -7.43 15.37 -18.77
CA GLY A 208 -7.35 16.72 -18.22
C GLY A 208 -8.17 16.97 -16.96
N SER A 209 -8.63 15.93 -16.25
CA SER A 209 -9.40 16.10 -15.01
C SER A 209 -8.56 16.76 -13.91
N TRP A 210 -8.89 18.01 -13.57
CA TRP A 210 -8.30 18.74 -12.46
C TRP A 210 -8.76 18.20 -11.10
N GLU A 211 -10.05 17.85 -10.98
CA GLU A 211 -10.63 17.23 -9.79
C GLU A 211 -9.87 15.96 -9.37
N ARG A 212 -9.46 15.11 -10.32
CA ARG A 212 -8.65 13.92 -10.02
C ARG A 212 -7.27 14.30 -9.47
N ALA A 213 -6.66 15.39 -9.93
CA ALA A 213 -5.39 15.87 -9.39
C ALA A 213 -5.53 16.45 -7.98
N GLU A 214 -6.60 17.19 -7.70
CA GLU A 214 -6.91 17.69 -6.35
C GLU A 214 -7.10 16.52 -5.38
N ARG A 215 -7.86 15.49 -5.78
CA ARG A 215 -8.02 14.27 -4.99
C ARG A 215 -6.70 13.57 -4.68
N TYR A 216 -5.79 13.44 -5.66
CA TYR A 216 -4.45 12.87 -5.42
C TYR A 216 -3.67 13.74 -4.44
N ALA A 217 -3.62 15.06 -4.68
CA ALA A 217 -2.86 15.96 -3.83
C ALA A 217 -3.39 15.97 -2.39
N SER A 218 -4.71 16.03 -2.20
CA SER A 218 -5.36 16.01 -0.89
C SER A 218 -5.13 14.69 -0.15
N ASP A 219 -5.25 13.55 -0.83
CA ASP A 219 -4.99 12.23 -0.24
C ASP A 219 -3.52 12.08 0.20
N ILE A 220 -2.57 12.43 -0.67
CA ILE A 220 -1.14 12.37 -0.33
C ILE A 220 -0.80 13.31 0.82
N LEU A 221 -1.37 14.52 0.86
CA LEU A 221 -1.16 15.47 1.96
C LEU A 221 -1.79 14.96 3.27
N GLU A 222 -2.97 14.33 3.22
CA GLU A 222 -3.58 13.68 4.38
C GLU A 222 -2.65 12.57 4.90
N ASP A 223 -2.23 11.65 4.05
CA ASP A 223 -1.33 10.54 4.40
C ASP A 223 -0.02 11.03 5.04
N LEU A 224 0.65 12.00 4.41
CA LEU A 224 1.93 12.54 4.92
C LEU A 224 1.77 13.28 6.27
N ASN A 225 0.58 13.83 6.55
CA ASN A 225 0.25 14.46 7.83
C ASN A 225 -0.17 13.45 8.90
N HIS A 226 -0.43 12.20 8.51
CA HIS A 226 -0.87 11.10 9.38
C HIS A 226 0.13 9.93 9.38
N TRP A 227 1.43 10.25 9.46
CA TRP A 227 2.56 9.31 9.66
C TRP A 227 2.89 8.39 8.49
N VAL A 228 2.17 8.49 7.37
CA VAL A 228 2.49 7.72 6.17
C VAL A 228 3.78 8.27 5.57
N SER A 229 4.73 7.39 5.31
CA SER A 229 6.11 7.73 4.92
C SER A 229 6.32 7.79 3.41
N GLY A 230 5.29 7.48 2.62
CA GLY A 230 5.33 7.50 1.16
C GLY A 230 4.00 7.06 0.55
N TRP A 231 3.84 7.30 -0.74
CA TRP A 231 2.58 7.07 -1.46
C TRP A 231 2.87 6.56 -2.87
N THR A 232 2.12 5.55 -3.31
CA THR A 232 2.38 4.84 -4.57
C THR A 232 1.11 4.80 -5.43
N ASP A 233 1.22 5.39 -6.63
CA ASP A 233 0.18 5.29 -7.66
C ASP A 233 0.11 3.87 -8.24
N TRP A 234 -1.06 3.48 -8.77
CA TRP A 234 -1.29 2.12 -9.22
C TRP A 234 -0.63 1.76 -10.55
N ASN A 235 -1.14 2.30 -11.67
CA ASN A 235 -0.61 2.01 -13.00
C ASN A 235 0.16 3.23 -13.50
N LEU A 236 1.45 3.06 -13.79
CA LEU A 236 2.29 4.15 -14.33
C LEU A 236 1.74 4.75 -15.64
N ALA A 237 1.13 3.91 -16.49
CA ALA A 237 0.49 4.34 -17.72
C ALA A 237 -0.63 3.36 -18.13
N LEU A 238 -1.70 3.89 -18.74
CA LEU A 238 -2.79 3.11 -19.32
C LEU A 238 -3.17 3.62 -20.71
N SER A 239 -3.93 2.84 -21.47
CA SER A 239 -4.54 3.29 -22.73
C SER A 239 -5.64 4.33 -22.51
N THR A 240 -6.15 4.92 -23.60
CA THR A 240 -7.31 5.84 -23.56
C THR A 240 -8.59 5.22 -23.00
N GLU A 241 -8.66 3.89 -22.89
CA GLU A 241 -9.78 3.16 -22.29
C GLU A 241 -9.53 2.79 -20.80
N GLY A 242 -8.33 3.01 -20.27
CA GLY A 242 -7.95 2.62 -18.91
C GLY A 242 -7.48 1.17 -18.79
N GLY A 243 -7.12 0.54 -19.91
CA GLY A 243 -6.60 -0.83 -19.97
C GLY A 243 -5.18 -0.92 -20.56
N PRO A 244 -4.71 -2.13 -20.93
CA PRO A 244 -5.47 -3.38 -20.97
C PRO A 244 -5.74 -3.96 -19.58
N ASN A 245 -6.93 -4.55 -19.38
CA ASN A 245 -7.29 -5.27 -18.17
C ASN A 245 -8.18 -6.46 -18.55
N TRP A 246 -7.75 -7.68 -18.20
CA TRP A 246 -8.42 -8.92 -18.63
C TRP A 246 -9.85 -9.07 -18.08
N ALA A 247 -10.11 -8.49 -16.89
CA ALA A 247 -11.41 -8.50 -16.24
C ALA A 247 -12.23 -7.24 -16.53
N LYS A 248 -11.75 -6.36 -17.42
CA LYS A 248 -12.36 -5.06 -17.74
C LYS A 248 -12.53 -4.15 -16.51
N ASN A 249 -11.69 -4.32 -15.50
CA ASN A 249 -11.60 -3.42 -14.35
C ASN A 249 -10.71 -2.21 -14.70
N PHE A 250 -11.19 -1.40 -15.65
CA PHE A 250 -10.44 -0.23 -16.14
C PHE A 250 -10.48 0.92 -15.12
N VAL A 251 -9.40 1.69 -15.08
CA VAL A 251 -9.20 2.84 -14.18
C VAL A 251 -8.46 3.95 -14.92
N ASP A 252 -8.25 5.10 -14.28
CA ASP A 252 -7.38 6.15 -14.81
C ASP A 252 -5.92 5.90 -14.46
N SER A 253 -5.02 6.64 -15.11
CA SER A 253 -3.59 6.65 -14.80
C SER A 253 -3.01 8.04 -15.04
N PRO A 254 -1.97 8.48 -14.30
CA PRO A 254 -1.25 9.73 -14.57
C PRO A 254 -0.74 9.89 -16.00
N ILE A 255 -0.47 8.80 -16.72
CA ILE A 255 -0.06 8.84 -18.12
C ILE A 255 -1.05 8.02 -18.95
N ILE A 256 -1.65 8.66 -19.96
CA ILE A 256 -2.51 7.97 -20.92
C ILE A 256 -1.81 7.86 -22.26
N VAL A 257 -1.64 6.65 -22.77
CA VAL A 257 -0.96 6.36 -24.03
C VAL A 257 -1.98 6.15 -25.14
N ASN A 258 -1.90 6.97 -26.16
CA ASN A 258 -2.64 6.81 -27.41
C ASN A 258 -1.69 6.20 -28.46
N ALA A 259 -1.65 4.87 -28.50
CA ALA A 259 -0.75 4.14 -29.39
C ALA A 259 -1.04 4.42 -30.88
N SER A 260 -2.31 4.61 -31.25
CA SER A 260 -2.72 4.87 -32.64
C SER A 260 -2.18 6.21 -33.17
N ALA A 261 -2.12 7.22 -32.31
CA ALA A 261 -1.56 8.53 -32.63
C ALA A 261 -0.07 8.67 -32.26
N GLN A 262 0.54 7.62 -31.70
CA GLN A 262 1.93 7.62 -31.19
C GLN A 262 2.23 8.75 -30.20
N GLU A 263 1.27 9.07 -29.35
CA GLU A 263 1.39 10.13 -28.35
C GLU A 263 0.99 9.63 -26.96
N PHE A 264 1.34 10.43 -25.95
CA PHE A 264 0.89 10.22 -24.59
C PHE A 264 0.47 11.54 -23.95
N TYR A 265 -0.54 11.48 -23.09
CA TYR A 265 -1.04 12.61 -22.33
C TYR A 265 -0.57 12.46 -20.89
N LYS A 266 0.13 13.47 -20.39
CA LYS A 266 0.42 13.61 -18.96
C LYS A 266 -0.78 14.27 -18.32
N GLN A 267 -1.53 13.50 -17.54
CA GLN A 267 -2.72 14.00 -16.84
C GLN A 267 -2.33 14.99 -15.75
N PRO A 268 -3.26 15.86 -15.29
CA PRO A 268 -3.05 16.69 -14.10
C PRO A 268 -2.51 15.91 -12.88
N THR A 269 -2.95 14.65 -12.69
CA THR A 269 -2.46 13.75 -11.62
C THR A 269 -0.96 13.46 -11.71
N TYR A 270 -0.37 13.40 -12.92
CA TYR A 270 1.08 13.28 -13.10
C TYR A 270 1.83 14.47 -12.49
N TYR A 271 1.28 15.67 -12.70
CA TYR A 271 1.89 16.90 -12.18
C TYR A 271 1.69 17.00 -10.66
N ALA A 272 0.53 16.61 -10.13
CA ALA A 272 0.29 16.53 -8.68
C ALA A 272 1.33 15.63 -7.98
N LEU A 273 1.56 14.42 -8.51
CA LEU A 273 2.61 13.52 -8.03
C LEU A 273 4.01 14.15 -8.16
N GLY A 274 4.27 14.81 -9.29
CA GLY A 274 5.52 15.51 -9.56
C GLY A 274 5.82 16.64 -8.58
N HIS A 275 4.79 17.34 -8.10
CA HIS A 275 4.94 18.32 -7.04
C HIS A 275 5.48 17.62 -5.79
N ILE A 276 4.84 16.55 -5.32
CA ILE A 276 5.10 15.95 -4.00
C ILE A 276 6.37 15.07 -3.95
N ARG A 277 7.04 14.81 -5.08
CA ARG A 277 8.30 14.04 -5.16
C ARG A 277 9.38 14.46 -4.16
N TYR A 278 9.44 15.75 -3.80
CA TYR A 278 10.43 16.30 -2.87
C TYR A 278 9.92 16.43 -1.43
N ALA A 279 8.71 15.97 -1.16
CA ALA A 279 8.14 16.00 0.17
C ALA A 279 8.84 15.00 1.09
N ARG A 280 9.37 15.49 2.21
CA ARG A 280 9.88 14.68 3.32
C ARG A 280 9.20 15.13 4.62
N HIS A 281 8.53 14.21 5.29
CA HIS A 281 7.73 14.47 6.48
C HIS A 281 8.49 15.29 7.55
N ILE A 282 7.86 16.37 8.04
CA ILE A 282 8.21 17.07 9.30
C ILE A 282 6.93 17.41 10.06
N HIS A 283 6.88 17.00 11.33
CA HIS A 283 5.81 17.36 12.25
C HIS A 283 5.73 18.87 12.47
N GLN A 284 4.60 19.48 12.09
CA GLN A 284 4.14 20.74 12.65
C GLN A 284 2.63 20.70 12.87
N ASP A 285 2.20 21.16 14.04
CA ASP A 285 0.78 21.33 14.41
C ASP A 285 0.14 22.45 13.57
N LEU A 286 -0.42 22.13 12.40
CA LEU A 286 -1.13 23.09 11.54
C LEU A 286 -2.64 22.85 11.54
N LYS A 287 -3.41 23.94 11.64
CA LYS A 287 -4.88 23.96 11.70
C LYS A 287 -5.52 23.91 10.29
N PRO A 288 -6.78 23.42 10.15
CA PRO A 288 -7.27 22.77 8.93
C PRO A 288 -8.06 23.68 7.98
N GLU A 289 -7.59 24.89 7.73
CA GLU A 289 -8.25 25.78 6.74
C GLU A 289 -7.46 25.89 5.42
N SER A 290 -6.28 25.26 5.35
CA SER A 290 -5.46 25.11 4.14
C SER A 290 -4.50 23.93 4.36
N PHE A 291 -4.48 22.93 3.48
CA PHE A 291 -3.52 21.83 3.61
C PHE A 291 -2.13 22.34 3.25
N VAL A 292 -1.31 22.55 4.28
CA VAL A 292 0.05 23.07 4.17
C VAL A 292 0.99 22.00 4.72
N LEU A 293 1.80 21.40 3.85
CA LEU A 293 2.92 20.55 4.28
C LEU A 293 4.18 21.40 4.25
N ALA A 294 4.76 21.63 5.43
CA ALA A 294 6.05 22.30 5.60
C ALA A 294 7.14 21.25 5.88
N ILE A 295 8.18 21.24 5.06
CA ILE A 295 9.33 20.34 5.16
C ILE A 295 10.52 21.19 5.58
N ALA A 296 11.23 20.82 6.64
CA ALA A 296 12.35 21.58 7.17
C ALA A 296 13.61 20.72 7.45
N GLU A 297 14.43 20.46 6.43
CA GLU A 297 15.88 20.35 6.66
C GLU A 297 16.67 21.00 5.52
N LYS A 298 17.53 21.96 5.89
CA LYS A 298 18.41 22.85 5.08
C LYS A 298 17.75 23.67 3.95
N ILE A 299 16.59 23.25 3.44
CA ILE A 299 15.73 23.95 2.49
C ILE A 299 14.30 23.78 3.01
N SER A 300 13.63 24.87 3.33
CA SER A 300 12.20 24.83 3.65
C SER A 300 11.42 24.64 2.35
N LEU A 301 10.67 23.55 2.23
CA LEU A 301 9.81 23.30 1.07
C LEU A 301 8.35 23.25 1.52
N LEU A 302 7.51 24.03 0.83
CA LEU A 302 6.12 24.26 1.21
C LEU A 302 5.22 23.83 0.07
N TYR A 303 4.29 22.91 0.34
CA TYR A 303 3.21 22.59 -0.58
C TYR A 303 1.92 23.26 -0.13
N MET A 304 1.26 23.93 -1.07
CA MET A 304 -0.06 24.51 -0.89
C MET A 304 -0.97 23.97 -1.99
N LEU A 305 -2.12 23.44 -1.58
CA LEU A 305 -3.22 23.14 -2.47
C LEU A 305 -4.34 24.16 -2.22
N ASN A 306 -4.84 24.78 -3.29
CA ASN A 306 -6.02 25.64 -3.23
C ASN A 306 -7.10 25.02 -4.12
N GLU A 307 -8.10 24.39 -3.50
CA GLU A 307 -9.25 23.79 -4.17
C GLU A 307 -10.42 24.78 -4.33
N SER A 308 -10.24 26.05 -3.95
CA SER A 308 -11.28 27.07 -4.09
C SER A 308 -11.18 27.82 -5.42
N ASP A 309 -12.32 28.27 -5.95
CA ASP A 309 -12.40 29.11 -7.16
C ASP A 309 -11.79 30.52 -6.97
N TYR A 310 -11.35 30.86 -5.75
CA TYR A 310 -10.85 32.18 -5.40
C TYR A 310 -9.34 32.16 -5.19
N ASN A 311 -8.69 33.25 -5.59
CA ASN A 311 -7.29 33.47 -5.25
C ASN A 311 -7.15 33.71 -3.74
N ASN A 312 -6.38 32.85 -3.07
CA ASN A 312 -5.98 33.05 -1.68
C ASN A 312 -4.64 33.77 -1.61
N THR A 313 -4.56 34.79 -0.76
CA THR A 313 -3.31 35.49 -0.47
C THR A 313 -2.74 34.94 0.83
N SER A 314 -1.61 34.24 0.75
CA SER A 314 -0.91 33.69 1.90
C SER A 314 0.47 34.33 2.03
N SER A 315 0.86 34.73 3.25
CA SER A 315 2.19 35.28 3.55
C SER A 315 2.95 34.33 4.47
N PHE A 316 4.15 33.93 4.07
CA PHE A 316 5.04 33.11 4.89
C PHE A 316 6.13 34.00 5.49
N LEU A 317 6.17 34.04 6.82
CA LEU A 317 7.26 34.70 7.53
C LEU A 317 8.40 33.68 7.67
N PRO A 318 9.63 33.99 7.21
CA PRO A 318 10.78 33.15 7.53
C PRO A 318 10.96 33.14 9.05
N GLN A 319 11.10 31.95 9.64
CA GLN A 319 11.59 31.77 11.02
C GLN A 319 13.11 31.96 11.05
#